data_AF-A0A1G1ZLU4-F1
#
_entry.id   AF-A0A1G1ZLU4-F1
#
_cell.length_a   1.000
_cell.length_b   1.000
_cell.length_c   1.000
_cell.angle_alpha   90.00
_cell.angle_beta   90.00
_cell.angle_gamma   90.00
#
_symmetry.space_group_name_H-M   'P 1'
#
loop_
_entity.id
_entity.type
_entity.pdbx_description
1 polymer ?
#
loop_
_entity_poly.entity_id
_entity_poly.type
_entity_poly.pdbx_seq_one_letter_code
_entity_poly.pdbx_strand_id
1 'polypeptide(L)'
;MTIKIDSLLIDTLSLFFTASRLNKNRKLPLLNSASEKIDLLKFFLQFIWELKVLDNKKYILLSKDVIVVGKMLGNWIKSVEKQTLPK
;
A
#
# COMPACT_ATOMS: atom_id res chain seq x y z
N MET A 1 1.93 -4.63 -18.61
CA MET A 1 1.01 -4.53 -17.46
C MET A 1 1.70 -5.04 -16.19
N THR A 2 2.25 -6.26 -16.21
CA THR A 2 3.10 -6.84 -15.13
C THR A 2 4.25 -5.94 -14.69
N ILE A 3 5.05 -5.40 -15.61
CA ILE A 3 6.16 -4.46 -15.29
C ILE A 3 5.69 -3.25 -14.45
N LYS A 4 4.47 -2.74 -14.69
CA LYS A 4 3.92 -1.60 -13.94
C LYS A 4 3.56 -2.00 -12.50
N ILE A 5 3.12 -3.24 -12.27
CA ILE A 5 2.79 -3.76 -10.94
C ILE A 5 4.07 -4.00 -10.14
N ASP A 6 5.09 -4.59 -10.77
CA ASP A 6 6.39 -4.81 -10.12
C ASP A 6 7.01 -3.48 -9.70
N SER A 7 6.99 -2.47 -10.58
CA SER A 7 7.45 -1.11 -10.24
C SER A 7 6.61 -0.50 -9.12
N LEU A 8 5.28 -0.67 -9.13
CA LEU A 8 4.40 -0.16 -8.08
C LEU A 8 4.72 -0.78 -6.72
N LEU A 9 5.01 -2.08 -6.69
CA LEU A 9 5.42 -2.81 -5.48
C LEU A 9 6.75 -2.30 -4.93
N ILE A 10 7.76 -2.15 -5.79
CA ILE A 10 9.09 -1.63 -5.42
C ILE A 10 8.98 -0.20 -4.87
N ASP A 11 8.20 0.66 -5.53
CA ASP A 11 7.96 2.02 -5.07
C ASP A 11 7.29 2.04 -3.70
N THR A 12 6.26 1.20 -3.51
CA THR A 12 5.54 1.11 -2.24
C THR A 12 6.46 0.66 -1.11
N LEU A 13 7.32 -0.34 -1.38
CA LEU A 13 8.33 -0.80 -0.43
C LEU A 13 9.34 0.30 -0.08
N SER A 14 9.76 1.08 -1.08
CA SER A 14 10.68 2.21 -0.91
C SER A 14 10.07 3.30 -0.03
N LEU A 15 8.77 3.58 -0.20
CA LEU A 15 8.03 4.52 0.66
C LEU A 15 7.97 4.03 2.11
N PHE A 16 7.65 2.74 2.33
CA PHE A 16 7.64 2.17 3.69
C PHE A 16 9.01 2.23 4.35
N PHE A 17 10.06 1.86 3.63
CA PHE A 17 11.42 1.89 4.14
C PHE A 17 11.83 3.32 4.52
N THR A 18 11.54 4.29 3.67
CA THR A 18 11.83 5.70 3.94
C THR A 18 11.02 6.22 5.13
N ALA A 19 9.71 5.95 5.18
CA ALA A 19 8.83 6.35 6.27
C ALA A 19 9.23 5.72 7.62
N SER A 20 9.82 4.52 7.61
CA SER A 20 10.32 3.86 8.83
C SER A 20 11.46 4.64 9.50
N ARG A 21 12.25 5.38 8.73
CA ARG A 21 13.46 6.10 9.17
C ARG A 21 13.23 7.59 9.47
N LEU A 22 12.08 8.15 9.09
CA LEU A 22 11.82 9.57 9.22
C LEU A 22 11.15 9.94 10.55
N ASN A 23 11.44 11.17 10.99
CA ASN A 23 10.77 11.83 12.11
C ASN A 23 9.28 12.08 11.80
N LYS A 24 8.47 12.12 12.86
CA LYS A 24 6.99 12.07 12.82
C LYS A 24 6.36 13.04 11.81
N ASN A 25 6.82 14.28 11.75
CA ASN A 25 6.25 15.33 10.89
C ASN A 25 6.48 15.11 9.39
N ARG A 26 7.55 14.38 8.99
CA ARG A 26 7.85 14.09 7.58
C ARG A 26 7.32 12.73 7.13
N LYS A 27 6.78 11.95 8.07
CA LYS A 27 6.36 10.57 7.85
C LYS A 27 4.96 10.48 7.23
N LEU A 28 4.05 11.36 7.66
CA LEU A 28 2.65 11.32 7.25
C LEU A 28 2.45 11.44 5.72
N PRO A 29 3.12 12.36 4.99
CA PRO A 29 2.98 12.44 3.55
C PRO A 29 3.41 11.16 2.82
N LEU A 30 4.51 10.51 3.27
CA LEU A 30 4.98 9.27 2.67
C LEU A 30 4.02 8.10 2.91
N LEU A 31 3.42 8.02 4.11
CA LEU A 31 2.44 6.98 4.41
C LEU A 31 1.16 7.17 3.59
N ASN A 32 0.73 8.41 3.37
CA ASN A 32 -0.40 8.72 2.49
C ASN A 32 -0.11 8.32 1.04
N SER A 33 1.06 8.67 0.51
CA SER A 33 1.49 8.23 -0.84
C SER A 33 1.58 6.70 -0.94
N ALA A 34 2.01 6.01 0.11
CA ALA A 34 2.01 4.56 0.14
C ALA A 34 0.58 3.99 0.13
N SER A 35 -0.38 4.69 0.75
CA SER A 35 -1.79 4.29 0.76
C SER A 35 -2.39 4.37 -0.64
N GLU A 36 -2.14 5.47 -1.35
CA GLU A 36 -2.56 5.65 -2.75
C GLU A 36 -2.01 4.54 -3.64
N LYS A 37 -0.73 4.16 -3.47
CA LYS A 37 -0.13 3.05 -4.24
C LYS A 37 -0.75 1.70 -3.90
N ILE A 38 -1.09 1.42 -2.64
CA ILE A 38 -1.78 0.19 -2.24
C ILE A 38 -3.18 0.13 -2.85
N ASP A 39 -3.91 1.25 -2.91
CA ASP A 39 -5.23 1.29 -3.55
C ASP A 39 -5.13 1.06 -5.05
N LEU A 40 -4.10 1.63 -5.70
CA LEU A 40 -3.82 1.35 -7.10
C LEU A 40 -3.45 -0.13 -7.35
N LEU A 41 -2.73 -0.76 -6.43
CA LEU A 41 -2.41 -2.19 -6.50
C LEU A 41 -3.66 -3.07 -6.42
N LYS A 42 -4.61 -2.74 -5.53
CA LYS A 42 -5.91 -3.44 -5.45
C LYS A 42 -6.67 -3.32 -6.77
N PHE A 43 -6.72 -2.12 -7.34
CA PHE A 43 -7.37 -1.88 -8.63
C PHE A 43 -6.73 -2.73 -9.74
N PHE A 44 -5.40 -2.76 -9.84
CA PHE A 44 -4.72 -3.59 -10.83
C PHE A 44 -4.98 -5.09 -10.65
N LEU A 45 -4.99 -5.59 -9.41
CA LEU A 45 -5.30 -6.99 -9.13
C LEU A 45 -6.72 -7.34 -9.57
N GLN A 46 -7.69 -6.49 -9.25
CA GLN A 46 -9.08 -6.66 -9.68
C GLN A 46 -9.18 -6.64 -11.22
N PHE A 47 -8.53 -5.67 -11.86
CA PHE A 47 -8.56 -5.52 -13.32
C PHE A 47 -7.97 -6.75 -14.04
N ILE A 48 -6.84 -7.27 -13.57
CA ILE A 48 -6.22 -8.47 -14.16
C ILE A 48 -7.10 -9.71 -13.96
N TRP A 49 -7.76 -9.81 -12.81
CA TRP A 49 -8.72 -10.88 -12.54
C TRP A 49 -9.95 -10.78 -13.46
N GLU A 50 -10.50 -9.59 -13.66
CA GLU A 50 -11.62 -9.35 -14.59
C GLU A 50 -11.25 -9.71 -16.04
N LEU A 51 -10.00 -9.45 -16.44
CA LEU A 51 -9.45 -9.90 -17.73
C LEU A 51 -9.18 -11.42 -17.81
N LYS A 52 -9.48 -12.18 -16.75
CA LYS A 52 -9.25 -13.63 -16.63
C LYS A 52 -7.78 -14.05 -16.83
N VAL A 53 -6.84 -13.11 -16.70
CA VAL A 53 -5.39 -13.40 -16.74
C VAL A 53 -4.97 -14.14 -15.46
N LEU A 54 -5.70 -13.93 -14.37
CA LEU A 54 -5.40 -14.47 -13.05
C LEU A 54 -6.60 -15.28 -12.54
N ASP A 55 -6.36 -16.52 -12.11
CA ASP A 55 -7.42 -17.39 -11.61
C ASP A 55 -7.91 -16.95 -10.21
N ASN A 56 -9.10 -17.39 -9.83
CA ASN A 56 -9.73 -17.00 -8.57
C ASN A 56 -8.85 -17.32 -7.35
N LYS A 57 -8.13 -18.45 -7.35
CA LYS A 57 -7.31 -18.85 -6.20
C LYS A 57 -6.13 -17.89 -6.01
N LYS A 58 -5.44 -17.56 -7.10
CA LYS A 58 -4.35 -16.59 -7.09
C LYS A 58 -4.85 -15.19 -6.73
N TYR A 59 -6.03 -14.80 -7.24
CA TYR A 59 -6.59 -13.47 -6.99
C TYR A 59 -6.92 -13.30 -5.51
N ILE A 60 -7.57 -14.30 -4.91
CA ILE A 60 -7.90 -14.31 -3.49
C ILE A 60 -6.63 -14.25 -2.64
N LEU A 61 -5.61 -15.05 -2.98
CA LEU A 61 -4.35 -15.08 -2.24
C LEU A 61 -3.66 -13.71 -2.25
N LEU A 62 -3.44 -13.13 -3.44
CA LEU A 62 -2.75 -11.85 -3.58
C LEU A 62 -3.56 -10.69 -2.99
N SER A 63 -4.87 -10.66 -3.22
CA SER A 63 -5.73 -9.59 -2.72
C SER A 63 -5.81 -9.60 -1.19
N LYS A 64 -5.82 -10.78 -0.57
CA LYS A 64 -5.80 -10.91 0.89
C LYS A 64 -4.57 -10.24 1.48
N ASP A 65 -3.40 -10.48 0.93
CA ASP A 65 -2.15 -9.91 1.43
C ASP A 65 -2.12 -8.38 1.27
N VAL A 66 -2.56 -7.87 0.11
CA VAL A 66 -2.66 -6.43 -0.15
C VAL A 66 -3.66 -5.75 0.81
N ILE A 67 -4.78 -6.40 1.13
CA ILE A 67 -5.76 -5.89 2.10
C ILE A 67 -5.15 -5.84 3.52
N VAL A 68 -4.41 -6.88 3.92
CA VAL A 68 -3.73 -6.91 5.23
C VAL A 68 -2.72 -5.77 5.34
N VAL A 69 -1.87 -5.60 4.32
CA VAL A 69 -0.90 -4.49 4.26
C VAL A 69 -1.60 -3.14 4.33
N GLY A 70 -2.71 -2.95 3.60
CA GLY A 70 -3.50 -1.73 3.64
C GLY A 70 -4.09 -1.43 5.03
N LYS A 71 -4.56 -2.45 5.75
CA LYS A 71 -5.04 -2.28 7.14
C LYS A 71 -3.90 -1.89 8.09
N MET A 72 -2.74 -2.52 7.96
CA MET A 72 -1.56 -2.19 8.77
C MET A 72 -1.10 -0.75 8.51
N LEU A 73 -1.09 -0.32 7.25
CA LEU A 73 -0.77 1.04 6.86
C LEU A 73 -1.78 2.05 7.43
N GLY A 74 -3.08 1.78 7.35
CA GLY A 74 -4.11 2.65 7.91
C GLY A 74 -3.98 2.84 9.42
N ASN A 75 -3.64 1.77 10.16
CA ASN A 75 -3.34 1.86 11.59
C ASN A 75 -2.08 2.68 11.86
N TRP A 76 -1.06 2.57 10.99
CA TRP A 76 0.17 3.35 11.11
C TRP A 76 -0.07 4.84 10.89
N ILE A 77 -0.84 5.21 9.87
CA ILE A 77 -1.23 6.60 9.57
C ILE A 77 -1.94 7.20 10.79
N LYS A 78 -3.00 6.54 11.29
CA LYS A 78 -3.73 6.99 12.49
C LYS A 78 -2.84 7.16 13.72
N SER A 79 -1.85 6.28 13.89
CA SER A 79 -0.89 6.37 14.99
C SER A 79 0.04 7.58 14.86
N VAL A 80 0.49 7.89 13.63
CA VAL A 80 1.32 9.07 13.36
C VAL A 80 0.52 10.36 13.53
N GLU A 81 -0.70 10.43 13.00
CA GLU A 81 -1.60 11.60 13.14
C GLU A 81 -1.83 11.98 14.60
N LYS A 82 -2.14 10.98 15.45
CA LYS A 82 -2.31 11.18 16.90
C LYS A 82 -1.06 11.72 17.59
N GLN A 83 0.13 11.41 17.08
CA GLN A 83 1.39 11.88 17.65
C GLN A 83 1.80 13.27 17.14
N THR A 84 1.25 13.71 16.01
CA THR A 84 1.51 15.03 15.43
C THR A 84 0.51 16.10 15.87
N LEU A 85 -0.66 15.70 16.40
CA LEU A 85 -1.60 16.63 17.03
C LEU A 85 -1.00 17.15 18.36
N PRO A 86 -0.96 18.46 18.61
CA PRO A 86 -0.63 18.98 19.94
C PRO A 86 -1.70 18.51 20.93
N LYS A 87 -1.26 18.04 22.10
CA LYS A 87 -2.16 17.78 23.24
C LYS A 87 -2.77 19.06 23.75
#